data_AF-A0A359EZL5-F1
#
_entry.id   AF-A0A359EZL5-F1
#
_cell.length_a   1.000
_cell.length_b   1.000
_cell.length_c   1.000
_cell.angle_alpha   90.00
_cell.angle_beta   90.00
_cell.angle_gamma   90.00
#
_symmetry.space_group_name_H-M   'P 1'
#
loop_
_entity.id
_entity.type
_entity.pdbx_description
1 polymer ?
#
loop_
_entity_poly.entity_id
_entity_poly.type
_entity_poly.pdbx_seq_one_letter_code
_entity_poly.pdbx_strand_id
1 'polypeptide(L)'
;MFAWYLNHSPGEYEWGEVEPPPLEPTAVAVRVLASGLNQIDNWLTRGTPKPKTFPHVPGSDGAGVVAAIGSEVTGWKVGDEVVLNPALVSPEALIELGEDSVLDPSLRILGEHTWGCHGEFVNIAQHQLTRKPPELPWEECATYPVAATTAWRMILRGRVQPGERVLITG
;
A
#
# COMPACT_ATOMS: atom_id res chain seq x y z
N MET A 1 -3.72 -12.17 -14.09
CA MET A 1 -3.25 -10.78 -14.31
C MET A 1 -1.75 -10.79 -14.40
N PHE A 2 -1.14 -9.87 -15.14
CA PHE A 2 0.30 -9.72 -15.18
C PHE A 2 0.81 -8.94 -13.95
N ALA A 3 1.93 -9.40 -13.39
CA ALA A 3 2.59 -8.75 -12.27
C ALA A 3 4.08 -9.09 -12.22
N TRP A 4 4.83 -8.27 -11.48
CA TRP A 4 6.11 -8.68 -10.92
C TRP A 4 5.83 -9.46 -9.64
N TYR A 5 6.42 -10.64 -9.48
CA TYR A 5 6.17 -11.48 -8.31
C TYR A 5 7.40 -12.30 -7.91
N LEU A 6 7.40 -12.75 -6.65
CA LEU A 6 8.34 -13.74 -6.14
C LEU A 6 7.67 -15.12 -6.14
N ASN A 7 8.42 -16.16 -6.50
CA ASN A 7 8.04 -17.56 -6.30
C ASN A 7 8.65 -18.18 -5.03
N HIS A 8 9.70 -17.56 -4.52
CA HIS A 8 10.42 -17.96 -3.32
C HIS A 8 11.17 -16.74 -2.78
N SER A 9 11.55 -16.79 -1.51
CA SER A 9 12.34 -15.74 -0.87
C SER A 9 13.30 -16.37 0.17
N PRO A 10 14.61 -16.05 0.12
CA PRO A 10 15.27 -15.12 -0.80
C PRO A 10 15.17 -15.54 -2.28
N GLY A 11 15.09 -14.58 -3.20
CA GLY A 11 14.81 -14.83 -4.63
C GLY A 11 14.78 -13.54 -5.45
N GLU A 12 14.49 -13.65 -6.74
CA GLU A 12 14.40 -12.53 -7.68
C GLU A 12 12.97 -12.36 -8.21
N TYR A 13 12.60 -11.14 -8.58
CA TYR A 13 11.30 -10.86 -9.18
C TYR A 13 11.23 -11.38 -10.61
N GLU A 14 10.12 -12.06 -10.92
CA GLU A 14 9.76 -12.50 -12.27
C GLU A 14 8.57 -11.68 -12.76
N TRP A 15 8.54 -11.35 -14.05
CA TRP A 15 7.37 -10.79 -14.71
C TRP A 15 6.58 -11.89 -15.39
N GLY A 16 5.29 -11.98 -15.12
CA GLY A 16 4.45 -13.02 -15.70
C GLY A 16 3.01 -12.97 -15.22
N GLU A 17 2.25 -13.97 -15.63
CA GLU A 17 0.84 -14.09 -15.25
C GLU A 17 0.68 -14.81 -13.91
N VAL A 18 -0.11 -14.21 -13.02
CA VAL A 18 -0.49 -14.76 -11.72
C VAL A 18 -2.00 -14.70 -11.52
N GLU A 19 -2.53 -15.66 -10.79
CA GLU A 19 -3.94 -15.67 -10.38
C GLU A 19 -4.14 -14.75 -9.17
N PRO A 20 -4.87 -13.62 -9.29
CA PRO A 20 -5.08 -12.72 -8.17
C PRO A 20 -5.95 -13.38 -7.09
N PRO A 21 -5.79 -13.00 -5.81
CA PRO A 21 -6.71 -13.42 -4.78
C PRO A 21 -8.14 -12.95 -5.11
N PRO A 22 -9.17 -13.68 -4.68
CA PRO A 22 -10.55 -13.27 -4.88
C PRO A 22 -10.82 -11.91 -4.23
N LEU A 23 -11.76 -11.16 -4.82
CA LEU A 23 -12.18 -9.87 -4.28
C LEU A 23 -13.10 -10.10 -3.06
N GLU A 24 -12.65 -9.69 -1.89
CA GLU A 24 -13.43 -9.76 -0.66
C GLU A 24 -14.62 -8.79 -0.67
N PRO A 25 -15.73 -9.09 0.04
CA PRO A 25 -16.92 -8.23 0.09
C PRO A 25 -16.65 -6.79 0.50
N THR A 26 -15.67 -6.55 1.38
CA THR A 26 -15.32 -5.24 1.92
C THR A 26 -14.15 -4.56 1.19
N ALA A 27 -13.60 -5.22 0.16
CA ALA A 27 -12.43 -4.78 -0.58
C ALA A 27 -12.80 -4.16 -1.93
N VAL A 28 -11.86 -3.37 -2.44
CA VAL A 28 -11.90 -2.72 -3.74
C VAL A 28 -10.75 -3.28 -4.58
N ALA A 29 -11.04 -3.64 -5.82
CA ALA A 29 -10.00 -3.95 -6.81
C ALA A 29 -9.64 -2.65 -7.55
N VAL A 30 -8.38 -2.25 -7.47
CA VAL A 30 -7.86 -1.07 -8.15
C VAL A 30 -7.01 -1.52 -9.33
N ARG A 31 -7.28 -0.99 -10.52
CA ARG A 31 -6.38 -1.08 -11.67
C ARG A 31 -5.25 -0.10 -11.45
N VAL A 32 -4.03 -0.61 -11.25
CA VAL A 32 -2.86 0.20 -10.94
C VAL A 32 -2.42 0.94 -12.20
N LEU A 33 -2.20 2.26 -12.07
CA LEU A 33 -1.67 3.11 -13.13
C LEU A 33 -0.22 3.51 -12.89
N ALA A 34 0.16 3.66 -11.62
CA ALA A 34 1.53 3.88 -11.21
C ALA A 34 1.79 3.15 -9.89
N SER A 35 3.00 2.63 -9.74
CA SER A 35 3.47 2.01 -8.50
C SER A 35 4.90 2.42 -8.20
N GLY A 36 5.14 2.84 -6.96
CA GLY A 36 6.44 3.30 -6.48
C GLY A 36 7.27 2.17 -5.88
N LEU A 37 8.56 2.17 -6.16
CA LEU A 37 9.54 1.26 -5.56
C LEU A 37 9.99 1.79 -4.20
N ASN A 38 10.03 0.91 -3.22
CA ASN A 38 10.47 1.16 -1.86
C ASN A 38 11.61 0.21 -1.46
N GLN A 39 12.31 0.55 -0.37
CA GLN A 39 13.38 -0.30 0.15
C GLN A 39 12.87 -1.66 0.62
N ILE A 40 11.59 -1.76 0.99
CA ILE A 40 10.96 -3.02 1.37
C ILE A 40 10.93 -4.03 0.22
N ASP A 41 10.77 -3.58 -1.02
CA ASP A 41 10.78 -4.46 -2.19
C ASP A 41 12.15 -5.15 -2.32
N ASN A 42 13.23 -4.46 -1.98
CA ASN A 42 14.58 -5.03 -1.92
C ASN A 42 14.81 -5.96 -0.72
N TRP A 43 14.05 -5.80 0.36
CA TRP A 43 14.18 -6.66 1.54
C TRP A 43 13.41 -7.97 1.38
N LEU A 44 12.27 -7.94 0.68
CA LEU A 44 11.50 -9.14 0.35
C LEU A 44 12.31 -10.13 -0.50
N THR A 45 13.13 -9.65 -1.43
CA THR A 45 14.04 -10.50 -2.23
C THR A 45 15.13 -11.15 -1.37
N ARG A 46 15.39 -10.63 -0.17
CA ARG A 46 16.39 -11.12 0.79
C ARG A 46 15.79 -11.96 1.92
N GLY A 47 14.47 -12.14 1.95
CA GLY A 47 13.78 -12.89 3.01
C GLY A 47 13.61 -12.13 4.33
N THR A 48 13.64 -10.79 4.30
CA THR A 48 13.60 -9.95 5.50
C THR A 48 12.53 -8.85 5.42
N PRO A 49 11.23 -9.15 5.57
CA PRO A 49 10.70 -10.45 5.95
C PRO A 49 10.48 -11.36 4.75
N LYS A 50 10.29 -12.64 5.04
CA LYS A 50 9.91 -13.64 4.04
C LYS A 50 8.38 -13.59 3.86
N PRO A 51 7.86 -13.39 2.63
CA PRO A 51 6.44 -13.55 2.35
C PRO A 51 5.90 -14.90 2.84
N LYS A 52 4.67 -14.91 3.35
CA LYS A 52 4.04 -16.13 3.91
C LYS A 52 3.57 -17.10 2.83
N THR A 53 3.24 -16.59 1.65
CA THR A 53 2.64 -17.34 0.54
C THR A 53 3.30 -16.95 -0.76
N PHE A 54 3.42 -17.89 -1.70
CA PHE A 54 3.92 -17.65 -3.05
C PHE A 54 2.91 -18.17 -4.09
N PRO A 55 2.77 -17.55 -5.27
CA PRO A 55 3.49 -16.33 -5.68
C PRO A 55 3.12 -15.12 -4.82
N HIS A 56 4.04 -14.15 -4.71
CA HIS A 56 3.84 -12.92 -3.93
C HIS A 56 4.10 -11.69 -4.77
N VAL A 57 3.11 -10.83 -4.93
CA VAL A 57 3.22 -9.54 -5.64
C VAL A 57 3.59 -8.45 -4.63
N PRO A 58 4.75 -7.78 -4.76
CA PRO A 58 5.18 -6.70 -3.87
C PRO A 58 4.55 -5.33 -4.25
N GLY A 59 5.08 -4.24 -3.68
CA GLY A 59 4.69 -2.86 -4.02
C GLY A 59 3.76 -2.23 -3.00
N SER A 60 4.33 -1.43 -2.09
CA SER A 60 3.58 -0.73 -1.05
C SER A 60 2.95 0.58 -1.53
N ASP A 61 3.51 1.21 -2.56
CA ASP A 61 2.95 2.44 -3.12
C ASP A 61 2.22 2.20 -4.44
N GLY A 62 1.04 2.80 -4.56
CA GLY A 62 0.27 2.74 -5.79
C GLY A 62 -0.80 3.82 -5.90
N ALA A 63 -1.10 4.18 -7.14
CA ALA A 63 -2.23 5.01 -7.52
C ALA A 63 -2.90 4.42 -8.76
N GLY A 64 -4.22 4.58 -8.86
CA GLY A 64 -4.97 3.97 -9.95
C GLY A 64 -6.45 4.27 -9.92
N VAL A 65 -7.21 3.43 -10.62
CA VAL A 65 -8.65 3.60 -10.81
C VAL A 65 -9.38 2.38 -10.26
N VAL A 66 -10.46 2.61 -9.52
CA VAL A 66 -11.33 1.53 -9.04
C VAL A 66 -11.88 0.75 -10.23
N ALA A 67 -11.55 -0.55 -10.30
CA ALA A 67 -11.95 -1.46 -11.37
C ALA A 67 -13.16 -2.32 -10.99
N ALA A 68 -13.24 -2.73 -9.72
CA ALA A 68 -14.38 -3.46 -9.17
C ALA A 68 -14.51 -3.19 -7.66
N ILE A 69 -15.70 -3.44 -7.11
CA ILE A 69 -15.99 -3.27 -5.70
C ILE A 69 -16.65 -4.54 -5.14
N GLY A 70 -16.32 -4.90 -3.91
CA GLY A 70 -17.01 -5.95 -3.19
C GLY A 70 -18.45 -5.54 -2.80
N SER A 71 -19.27 -6.52 -2.44
CA SER A 71 -20.71 -6.34 -2.17
C SER A 71 -21.03 -5.45 -0.96
N GLU A 72 -20.07 -5.23 -0.06
CA GLU A 72 -20.20 -4.43 1.16
C GLU A 72 -19.45 -3.08 1.06
N VAL A 73 -18.92 -2.76 -0.12
CA VAL A 73 -18.28 -1.46 -0.39
C VAL A 73 -19.35 -0.41 -0.60
N THR A 74 -19.25 0.70 0.13
CA THR A 74 -20.23 1.80 0.07
C THR A 74 -19.62 3.15 -0.26
N GLY A 75 -18.31 3.34 -0.01
CA GLY A 75 -17.61 4.62 -0.21
C GLY A 75 -17.04 4.85 -1.60
N TRP A 76 -17.05 3.83 -2.47
CA TRP A 76 -16.37 3.83 -3.76
C TRP A 76 -17.24 3.29 -4.88
N LYS A 77 -16.93 3.70 -6.12
CA LYS A 77 -17.54 3.20 -7.34
C LYS A 77 -16.48 2.97 -8.41
N VAL A 78 -16.78 2.09 -9.36
CA VAL A 78 -15.94 1.87 -10.54
C VAL A 78 -15.70 3.19 -11.26
N GLY A 79 -14.43 3.45 -11.60
CA GLY A 79 -13.98 4.68 -12.24
C GLY A 79 -13.44 5.76 -11.29
N ASP A 80 -13.61 5.60 -9.97
CA ASP A 80 -13.01 6.56 -9.02
C ASP A 80 -11.47 6.49 -9.04
N GLU A 81 -10.83 7.66 -9.05
CA GLU A 81 -9.37 7.80 -9.00
C GLU A 81 -8.88 7.80 -7.55
N VAL A 82 -7.94 6.91 -7.24
CA VAL A 82 -7.52 6.63 -5.86
C VAL A 82 -6.01 6.53 -5.70
N VAL A 83 -5.57 6.85 -4.48
CA VAL A 83 -4.22 6.60 -3.98
C VAL A 83 -4.32 5.64 -2.81
N LEU A 84 -3.43 4.64 -2.77
CA LEU A 84 -3.48 3.57 -1.80
C LEU A 84 -2.69 3.94 -0.53
N ASN A 85 -3.26 3.63 0.63
CA ASN A 85 -2.57 3.72 1.90
C ASN A 85 -1.93 2.35 2.25
N PRO A 86 -0.60 2.26 2.35
CA PRO A 86 0.09 0.99 2.60
C PRO A 86 -0.10 0.42 4.01
N ALA A 87 -0.46 1.26 5.00
CA ALA A 87 -0.61 0.85 6.39
C ALA A 87 -1.99 0.20 6.63
N LEU A 88 -2.06 -1.11 6.44
CA LEU A 88 -3.29 -1.89 6.58
C LEU A 88 -3.60 -2.11 8.06
N VAL A 89 -4.50 -1.28 8.56
CA VAL A 89 -5.07 -1.32 9.92
C VAL A 89 -6.54 -1.67 9.88
N SER A 90 -7.05 -2.28 10.96
CA SER A 90 -8.47 -2.59 11.09
C SER A 90 -9.31 -1.33 11.30
N PRO A 91 -10.61 -1.34 10.91
CA PRO A 91 -11.53 -0.26 11.25
C PRO A 91 -11.59 0.02 12.76
N GLU A 92 -11.51 -1.01 13.60
CA GLU A 92 -11.54 -0.89 15.06
C GLU A 92 -10.32 -0.13 15.57
N ALA A 93 -9.12 -0.47 15.09
CA ALA A 93 -7.88 0.22 15.47
C ALA A 93 -7.91 1.69 15.03
N LEU A 94 -8.50 2.00 13.87
CA LEU A 94 -8.68 3.40 13.43
C LEU A 94 -9.61 4.17 14.37
N ILE A 95 -10.70 3.57 14.83
CA ILE A 95 -11.67 4.21 15.73
C ILE A 95 -11.07 4.40 17.13
N GLU A 96 -10.37 3.38 17.64
CA GLU A 96 -9.83 3.40 19.01
C GLU A 96 -8.57 4.26 19.14
N LEU A 97 -7.65 4.15 18.18
CA LEU A 97 -6.31 4.74 18.27
C LEU A 97 -6.10 5.96 17.35
N GLY A 98 -7.01 6.21 16.39
CA GLY A 98 -6.90 7.33 15.46
C GLY A 98 -5.61 7.30 14.65
N GLU A 99 -4.83 8.38 14.72
CA GLU A 99 -3.52 8.48 14.06
C GLU A 99 -2.52 7.44 14.60
N ASP A 100 -2.72 6.95 15.83
CA ASP A 100 -1.90 5.91 16.45
C ASP A 100 -2.30 4.47 16.08
N SER A 101 -3.26 4.30 15.16
CA SER A 101 -3.71 2.99 14.67
C SER A 101 -2.61 2.09 14.09
N VAL A 102 -1.54 2.64 13.52
CA VAL A 102 -0.42 1.81 13.02
C VAL A 102 0.46 1.25 14.15
N LEU A 103 0.23 1.65 15.41
CA LEU A 103 0.86 1.03 16.58
C LEU A 103 0.12 -0.23 17.03
N ASP A 104 -1.06 -0.49 16.44
CA ASP A 104 -1.81 -1.71 16.72
C ASP A 104 -1.00 -2.96 16.30
N PRO A 105 -0.94 -4.02 17.13
CA PRO A 105 -0.21 -5.24 16.80
C PRO A 105 -0.69 -5.96 15.55
N SER A 106 -1.91 -5.68 15.07
CA SER A 106 -2.48 -6.25 13.84
C SER A 106 -2.05 -5.53 12.57
N LEU A 107 -1.27 -4.45 12.66
CA LEU A 107 -0.75 -3.73 11.50
C LEU A 107 -0.16 -4.70 10.47
N ARG A 108 -0.59 -4.53 9.23
CA ARG A 108 0.00 -5.17 8.06
C ARG A 108 0.43 -4.10 7.07
N ILE A 109 1.37 -4.44 6.21
CA ILE A 109 1.83 -3.55 5.14
C ILE A 109 1.46 -4.16 3.78
N LEU A 110 0.83 -3.35 2.94
CA LEU A 110 0.54 -3.69 1.55
C LEU A 110 1.83 -3.99 0.79
N GLY A 111 1.87 -5.07 0.01
CA GLY A 111 3.08 -5.51 -0.71
C GLY A 111 4.08 -6.27 0.16
N GLU A 112 3.97 -6.26 1.49
CA GLU A 112 4.77 -7.10 2.40
C GLU A 112 3.97 -8.29 2.92
N HIS A 113 2.81 -8.00 3.51
CA HIS A 113 1.93 -8.97 4.17
C HIS A 113 0.78 -9.45 3.28
N THR A 114 0.45 -8.66 2.25
CA THR A 114 -0.56 -8.92 1.22
C THR A 114 0.05 -8.61 -0.14
N TRP A 115 -0.63 -9.03 -1.21
CA TRP A 115 -0.22 -8.61 -2.55
C TRP A 115 -0.37 -7.09 -2.72
N GLY A 116 0.63 -6.49 -3.37
CA GLY A 116 0.77 -5.06 -3.54
C GLY A 116 0.57 -4.59 -4.98
N CYS A 117 1.13 -3.43 -5.27
CA CYS A 117 0.85 -2.64 -6.46
C CYS A 117 1.72 -2.96 -7.67
N HIS A 118 2.70 -3.86 -7.57
CA HIS A 118 3.55 -4.23 -8.71
C HIS A 118 2.87 -5.22 -9.67
N GLY A 119 1.59 -4.98 -10.00
CA GLY A 119 0.80 -5.75 -10.95
C GLY A 119 -0.33 -4.92 -11.56
N GLU A 120 -1.08 -5.50 -12.50
CA GLU A 120 -2.18 -4.79 -13.17
C GLU A 120 -3.31 -4.39 -12.21
N PHE A 121 -3.54 -5.20 -11.17
CA PHE A 121 -4.57 -4.96 -10.17
C PHE A 121 -4.06 -5.23 -8.75
N VAL A 122 -4.70 -4.57 -7.78
CA VAL A 122 -4.48 -4.80 -6.35
C VAL A 122 -5.83 -4.75 -5.62
N ASN A 123 -6.05 -5.70 -4.71
CA ASN A 123 -7.20 -5.70 -3.82
C ASN A 123 -6.81 -5.03 -2.50
N ILE A 124 -7.63 -4.10 -2.04
CA ILE A 124 -7.38 -3.37 -0.79
C ILE A 124 -8.69 -3.00 -0.09
N ALA A 125 -8.69 -2.97 1.24
CA ALA A 125 -9.88 -2.62 2.02
C ALA A 125 -10.37 -1.21 1.68
N GLN A 126 -11.70 -1.01 1.62
CA GLN A 126 -12.28 0.26 1.18
C GLN A 126 -11.84 1.48 2.00
N HIS A 127 -11.48 1.31 3.27
CA HIS A 127 -11.03 2.40 4.14
C HIS A 127 -9.53 2.73 4.02
N GLN A 128 -8.80 2.00 3.17
CA GLN A 128 -7.36 2.20 2.93
C GLN A 128 -7.09 2.94 1.61
N LEU A 129 -8.07 3.68 1.12
CA LEU A 129 -8.02 4.46 -0.10
C LEU A 129 -8.26 5.93 0.22
N THR A 130 -7.56 6.80 -0.48
CA THR A 130 -7.89 8.23 -0.54
C THR A 130 -8.14 8.65 -1.98
N ARG A 131 -8.89 9.74 -2.18
CA ARG A 131 -9.13 10.26 -3.53
C ARG A 131 -7.83 10.85 -4.07
N LYS A 132 -7.53 10.54 -5.33
CA LYS A 132 -6.42 11.16 -6.03
C LYS A 132 -6.67 12.66 -6.20
N PRO A 133 -5.69 13.55 -5.90
CA PRO A 133 -5.77 14.95 -6.28
C PRO A 133 -5.85 15.10 -7.81
N PRO A 134 -6.82 15.86 -8.36
CA PRO A 134 -7.03 15.93 -9.81
C PRO A 134 -5.84 16.57 -10.54
N GLU A 135 -5.09 17.46 -9.89
CA GLU A 135 -3.96 18.18 -10.46
C GLU A 135 -2.64 17.39 -10.49
N LEU A 136 -2.51 16.33 -9.69
CA LEU A 136 -1.27 15.55 -9.60
C LEU A 136 -1.26 14.41 -10.62
N PRO A 137 -0.13 14.14 -11.29
CA PRO A 137 0.02 12.98 -12.16
C PRO A 137 0.06 11.68 -11.33
N TRP A 138 -0.21 10.55 -11.98
CA TRP A 138 -0.29 9.24 -11.33
C TRP A 138 1.04 8.85 -10.66
N GLU A 139 2.15 9.15 -11.32
CA GLU A 139 3.49 8.84 -10.89
C GLU A 139 3.83 9.57 -9.58
N GLU A 140 3.49 10.86 -9.47
CA GLU A 140 3.67 11.60 -8.21
C GLU A 140 2.81 11.01 -7.10
N CYS A 141 1.54 10.70 -7.40
CA CYS A 141 0.63 10.07 -6.43
C CYS A 141 1.13 8.71 -5.91
N ALA A 142 1.86 7.97 -6.73
CA ALA A 142 2.43 6.68 -6.36
C ALA A 142 3.81 6.76 -5.69
N THR A 143 4.32 7.95 -5.33
CA THR A 143 5.65 8.08 -4.70
C THR A 143 5.62 8.53 -3.25
N TYR A 144 4.55 9.17 -2.82
CA TYR A 144 4.45 9.73 -1.47
C TYR A 144 3.80 8.83 -0.40
N PRO A 145 2.97 7.80 -0.68
CA PRO A 145 2.21 7.17 0.42
C PRO A 145 3.10 6.57 1.51
N VAL A 146 4.11 5.76 1.21
CA VAL A 146 5.06 5.27 2.22
C VAL A 146 5.95 6.42 2.70
N ALA A 147 6.65 7.11 1.79
CA ALA A 147 7.70 8.04 2.16
C ALA A 147 7.19 9.25 2.96
N ALA A 148 6.15 9.93 2.46
CA ALA A 148 5.62 11.13 3.09
C ALA A 148 4.89 10.82 4.40
N THR A 149 4.09 9.75 4.47
CA THR A 149 3.38 9.42 5.71
C THR A 149 4.35 8.96 6.81
N THR A 150 5.41 8.23 6.45
CA THR A 150 6.47 7.84 7.39
C THR A 150 7.18 9.07 7.94
N ALA A 151 7.63 9.98 7.06
CA ALA A 151 8.31 11.20 7.46
C ALA A 151 7.41 12.11 8.31
N TRP A 152 6.14 12.29 7.90
CA TRP A 152 5.15 13.07 8.64
C TRP A 152 4.95 12.52 10.04
N ARG A 153 4.81 11.20 10.17
CA ARG A 153 4.67 10.55 11.47
C ARG A 153 5.89 10.76 12.36
N MET A 154 7.11 10.71 11.81
CA MET A 154 8.34 10.99 12.58
C MET A 154 8.34 12.41 13.14
N ILE A 155 7.88 13.40 12.37
CA ILE A 155 7.73 14.79 12.82
C ILE A 155 6.74 14.87 13.99
N LEU A 156 5.56 14.26 13.84
CA LEU A 156 4.53 14.25 14.88
C LEU A 156 4.98 13.54 16.16
N ARG A 157 5.62 12.38 16.03
CA ARG A 157 6.14 11.59 17.16
C ARG A 157 7.31 12.28 17.85
N GLY A 158 8.15 12.98 17.08
CA GLY A 158 9.19 13.86 17.60
C GLY A 158 8.66 15.13 18.25
N ARG A 159 7.35 15.42 18.08
CA ARG A 159 6.66 16.63 18.57
C ARG A 159 7.36 17.91 18.12
N VAL A 160 7.93 17.89 16.92
CA VAL A 160 8.74 19.00 16.38
C VAL A 160 7.90 20.28 16.34
N GLN A 161 8.45 21.36 16.88
CA GLN A 161 7.81 22.68 16.94
C GLN A 161 8.46 23.68 15.95
N PRO A 162 7.74 24.73 15.53
CA PRO A 162 8.32 25.81 14.75
C PRO A 162 9.56 26.41 15.43
N GLY A 163 10.64 26.57 14.66
CA GLY A 163 11.93 27.09 15.15
C GLY A 163 12.91 26.03 15.66
N GLU A 164 12.50 24.77 15.80
CA GLU A 164 13.42 23.68 16.12
C GLU A 164 14.26 23.24 14.91
N ARG A 165 15.41 22.63 15.19
CA ARG A 165 16.33 22.13 14.16
C ARG A 165 16.24 20.61 14.10
N VAL A 166 15.98 20.06 12.92
CA VAL A 166 15.90 18.62 12.66
C VAL A 166 17.07 18.20 11.77
N LEU A 167 17.77 17.14 12.15
CA LEU A 167 18.79 16.48 11.31
C LEU A 167 18.15 15.29 10.59
N ILE A 168 18.29 15.23 9.27
CA ILE A 168 17.86 14.10 8.44
C ILE A 168 19.12 13.34 8.00
N THR A 169 19.25 12.07 8.39
CA THR A 169 20.34 11.19 7.99
C THR A 169 19.83 10.19 6.96
N GLY A 170 20.30 10.33 5.72
CA GLY A 170 19.96 9.43 4.61
C GLY A 170 20.56 8.05 4.75
#